data_AF-A0A258W731-F1
#
_entry.id   AF-A0A258W731-F1
#
_cell.length_a   1.000
_cell.length_b   1.000
_cell.length_c   1.000
_cell.angle_alpha   90.00
_cell.angle_beta   90.00
_cell.angle_gamma   90.00
#
_symmetry.space_group_name_H-M   'P 1'
#
loop_
_entity.id
_entity.type
_entity.pdbx_description
1 polymer ?
#
loop_
_entity_poly.entity_id
_entity_poly.type
_entity_poly.pdbx_seq_one_letter_code
_entity_poly.pdbx_strand_id
1 'polypeptide(L)'
;MCKNKETRRGCDQIVTDYENDNASVAEVFEIYKIDSEDLYNSFFRINERKKLKNFSVKNTQNGYILEVPFVGSSLGKFKNLFETAIQKAWSNGQQKVTLRYVENNDDPKLVISDAFTSVFKLDKVGQTILNFEERDINGEKSAVSDTMAHEFGHILGFPDCYVEFYDSSEQAYVYYILAENDIMCASKGIVGPSHFSEIKRVYRMSEN
;
A
#
# COMPACT_ATOMS: atom_id res chain seq x y z
N MET A 1 -8.14 -20.77 17.44
CA MET A 1 -7.90 -19.70 16.45
C MET A 1 -9.00 -18.67 16.62
N CYS A 2 -8.67 -17.38 16.70
CA CYS A 2 -9.63 -16.29 16.92
C CYS A 2 -9.91 -15.55 15.61
N LYS A 3 -11.13 -15.05 15.40
CA LYS A 3 -11.35 -14.01 14.39
C LYS A 3 -10.73 -12.70 14.87
N ASN A 4 -10.15 -11.93 13.95
CA ASN A 4 -9.68 -10.59 14.28
C ASN A 4 -10.85 -9.72 14.76
N LYS A 5 -10.69 -9.10 15.95
CA LYS A 5 -11.67 -8.30 16.72
C LYS A 5 -12.61 -9.07 17.67
N GLU A 6 -12.49 -10.38 17.80
CA GLU A 6 -13.19 -11.07 18.88
C GLU A 6 -12.50 -10.87 20.23
N THR A 7 -13.29 -10.74 21.28
CA THR A 7 -12.76 -10.82 22.64
C THR A 7 -12.22 -12.23 22.87
N ARG A 8 -11.21 -12.37 23.73
CA ARG A 8 -10.69 -13.68 24.17
C ARG A 8 -11.83 -14.64 24.56
N ARG A 9 -12.85 -14.12 25.26
CA ARG A 9 -14.06 -14.88 25.63
C ARG A 9 -14.87 -15.36 24.43
N GLY A 10 -14.96 -14.57 23.37
CA GLY A 10 -15.61 -14.98 22.11
C GLY A 10 -14.85 -16.12 21.45
N CYS A 11 -13.52 -16.03 21.41
CA CYS A 11 -12.70 -17.10 20.86
C CYS A 11 -12.78 -18.39 21.67
N ASP A 12 -12.70 -18.28 22.99
CA ASP A 12 -12.78 -19.42 23.90
C ASP A 12 -14.14 -20.11 23.73
N GLN A 13 -15.22 -19.32 23.56
CA GLN A 13 -16.56 -19.84 23.27
C GLN A 13 -16.61 -20.58 21.93
N ILE A 14 -16.04 -20.03 20.85
CA ILE A 14 -16.03 -20.71 19.55
C ILE A 14 -15.26 -22.04 19.62
N VAL A 15 -14.09 -22.06 20.26
CA VAL A 15 -13.34 -23.31 20.45
C VAL A 15 -14.15 -24.31 21.27
N THR A 16 -14.78 -23.86 22.36
CA THR A 16 -15.62 -24.71 23.23
C THR A 16 -16.83 -25.26 22.47
N ASP A 17 -17.51 -24.44 21.66
CA ASP A 17 -18.68 -24.86 20.88
C ASP A 17 -18.29 -25.92 19.85
N TYR A 18 -17.12 -25.80 19.20
CA TYR A 18 -16.61 -26.82 18.27
C TYR A 18 -16.17 -28.10 18.95
N GLU A 19 -15.53 -28.01 20.12
CA GLU A 19 -15.18 -29.19 20.92
C GLU A 19 -16.44 -29.96 21.33
N ASN A 20 -17.52 -29.26 21.65
CA ASN A 20 -18.82 -29.86 22.01
C ASN A 20 -19.54 -30.49 20.80
N ASP A 21 -19.36 -29.94 19.60
CA ASP A 21 -20.00 -30.44 18.37
C ASP A 21 -19.24 -31.62 17.71
N ASN A 22 -18.17 -32.12 18.34
CA ASN A 22 -17.24 -33.13 17.77
C ASN A 22 -16.66 -32.72 16.40
N ALA A 23 -16.59 -31.42 16.12
CA ALA A 23 -15.98 -30.94 14.89
C ALA A 23 -14.47 -31.25 14.92
N SER A 24 -13.96 -31.77 13.81
CA SER A 24 -12.52 -31.99 13.65
C SER A 24 -11.79 -30.65 13.57
N VAL A 25 -10.54 -30.62 14.04
CA VAL A 25 -9.65 -29.45 13.89
C VAL A 25 -9.55 -28.99 12.42
N ALA A 26 -9.67 -29.92 11.47
CA ALA A 26 -9.69 -29.62 10.04
C ALA A 26 -10.93 -28.81 9.62
N GLU A 27 -12.11 -29.14 10.15
CA GLU A 27 -13.35 -28.40 9.88
C GLU A 27 -13.29 -26.98 10.48
N VAL A 28 -12.74 -26.84 11.69
CA VAL A 28 -12.50 -25.53 12.30
C VAL A 28 -11.53 -24.71 11.45
N PHE A 29 -10.42 -25.31 11.00
CA PHE A 29 -9.43 -24.63 10.17
C PHE A 29 -10.03 -24.10 8.86
N GLU A 30 -10.82 -24.89 8.14
CA GLU A 30 -11.41 -24.46 6.87
C GLU A 30 -12.38 -23.27 7.02
N ILE A 31 -13.07 -23.16 8.16
CA ILE A 31 -13.94 -22.00 8.47
C ILE A 31 -13.11 -20.73 8.63
N TYR A 32 -12.00 -20.80 9.38
CA TYR A 32 -11.12 -19.65 9.58
C TYR A 32 -10.28 -19.32 8.36
N LYS A 33 -9.99 -20.30 7.51
CA LYS A 33 -9.15 -20.15 6.33
C LYS A 33 -9.72 -19.12 5.36
N ILE A 34 -11.03 -19.15 5.08
CA ILE A 34 -11.66 -18.20 4.16
C ILE A 34 -11.51 -16.76 4.68
N ASP A 35 -11.89 -16.52 5.94
CA ASP A 35 -11.78 -15.18 6.56
C ASP A 35 -10.31 -14.72 6.65
N SER A 36 -9.39 -15.64 6.94
CA SER A 36 -7.96 -15.35 7.05
C SER A 36 -7.31 -15.08 5.70
N GLU A 37 -7.73 -15.79 4.65
CA GLU A 37 -7.30 -15.56 3.28
C GLU A 37 -7.81 -14.21 2.78
N ASP A 38 -9.08 -13.86 3.04
CA ASP A 38 -9.61 -12.55 2.68
C ASP A 38 -8.90 -11.42 3.43
N LEU A 39 -8.64 -11.60 4.72
CA LEU A 39 -7.84 -10.66 5.50
C LEU A 39 -6.42 -10.54 4.96
N TYR A 40 -5.73 -11.65 4.70
CA TYR A 40 -4.39 -11.65 4.13
C TYR A 40 -4.37 -10.92 2.78
N ASN A 41 -5.30 -11.27 1.89
CA ASN A 41 -5.45 -10.64 0.58
C ASN A 41 -5.77 -9.15 0.68
N SER A 42 -6.41 -8.69 1.76
CA SER A 42 -6.70 -7.27 1.98
C SER A 42 -5.45 -6.42 2.14
N PHE A 43 -4.31 -6.99 2.54
CA PHE A 43 -3.01 -6.31 2.60
C PHE A 43 -2.37 -6.10 1.21
N PHE A 44 -2.85 -6.79 0.17
CA PHE A 44 -2.29 -6.71 -1.18
C PHE A 44 -3.28 -6.15 -2.21
N ARG A 45 -4.46 -5.72 -1.77
CA ARG A 45 -5.54 -5.21 -2.64
C ARG A 45 -5.83 -3.74 -2.36
N ILE A 46 -6.00 -2.98 -3.42
CA ILE A 46 -6.46 -1.60 -3.36
C ILE A 46 -7.92 -1.59 -2.92
N ASN A 47 -8.22 -0.84 -1.87
CA ASN A 47 -9.59 -0.61 -1.45
C ASN A 47 -10.28 0.34 -2.45
N GLU A 48 -11.25 -0.17 -3.21
CA GLU A 48 -11.96 0.59 -4.24
C GLU A 48 -12.64 1.87 -3.72
N ARG A 49 -13.01 1.90 -2.43
CA ARG A 49 -13.61 3.08 -1.81
C ARG A 49 -12.59 4.18 -1.52
N LYS A 50 -11.31 3.82 -1.43
CA LYS A 50 -10.18 4.73 -1.18
C LYS A 50 -9.39 5.07 -2.44
N LYS A 51 -9.77 4.54 -3.61
CA LYS A 51 -9.05 4.81 -4.86
C LYS A 51 -9.08 6.30 -5.19
N LEU A 52 -7.96 6.81 -5.71
CA LEU A 52 -7.89 8.19 -6.16
C LEU A 52 -8.85 8.44 -7.32
N LYS A 53 -9.33 9.69 -7.38
CA LYS A 53 -10.14 10.21 -8.48
C LYS A 53 -9.21 10.88 -9.50
N ASN A 54 -9.73 11.12 -10.70
CA ASN A 54 -9.07 11.94 -11.73
C ASN A 54 -7.78 11.36 -12.37
N PHE A 55 -7.52 10.06 -12.25
CA PHE A 55 -6.48 9.40 -13.04
C PHE A 55 -6.86 9.35 -14.52
N SER A 56 -5.86 9.29 -15.40
CA SER A 56 -6.02 9.08 -16.84
C SER A 56 -5.34 7.78 -17.23
N VAL A 57 -6.02 6.96 -18.04
CA VAL A 57 -5.45 5.70 -18.55
C VAL A 57 -5.31 5.81 -20.05
N LYS A 58 -4.13 5.51 -20.57
CA LYS A 58 -3.86 5.37 -22.00
C LYS A 58 -3.49 3.93 -22.29
N ASN A 59 -4.41 3.19 -22.90
CA ASN A 59 -4.10 1.86 -23.40
C ASN A 59 -3.11 1.97 -24.57
N THR A 60 -2.13 1.08 -24.58
CA THR A 60 -1.15 0.91 -25.67
C THR A 60 -1.37 -0.47 -26.29
N GLN A 61 -0.74 -0.76 -27.42
CA GLN A 61 -0.87 -2.07 -28.08
C GLN A 61 -0.52 -3.25 -27.16
N ASN A 62 0.40 -3.05 -26.20
CA ASN A 62 0.95 -4.12 -25.38
C ASN A 62 0.80 -3.88 -23.87
N GLY A 63 0.01 -2.88 -23.44
CA GLY A 63 -0.11 -2.54 -22.02
C GLY A 63 -0.77 -1.18 -21.79
N TYR A 64 -0.38 -0.45 -20.75
CA TYR A 64 -1.02 0.83 -20.39
C TYR A 64 -0.04 1.86 -19.83
N ILE A 65 -0.44 3.12 -19.92
CA ILE A 65 0.14 4.23 -19.17
C ILE A 65 -0.94 4.78 -18.23
N LEU A 66 -0.71 4.67 -16.92
CA LEU A 66 -1.53 5.29 -15.88
C LEU A 66 -0.93 6.64 -15.52
N GLU A 67 -1.65 7.71 -15.83
CA GLU A 67 -1.29 9.08 -15.49
C GLU A 67 -1.96 9.49 -14.17
N VAL A 68 -1.14 9.68 -13.14
CA VAL A 68 -1.58 10.08 -11.80
C VAL A 68 -1.48 11.60 -11.67
N PRO A 69 -2.57 12.31 -11.35
CA PRO A 69 -2.49 13.75 -11.10
C PRO A 69 -1.60 14.03 -9.89
N PHE A 70 -0.71 15.01 -10.00
CA PHE A 70 0.17 15.40 -8.92
C PHE A 70 0.47 16.90 -8.96
N VAL A 71 0.46 17.57 -7.81
CA VAL A 71 0.74 19.00 -7.71
C VAL A 71 2.24 19.24 -7.93
N GLY A 72 2.62 19.62 -9.14
CA GLY A 72 4.03 19.68 -9.56
C GLY A 72 4.85 20.73 -8.82
N SER A 73 4.23 21.86 -8.48
CA SER A 73 4.85 22.95 -7.71
C SER A 73 5.33 22.51 -6.31
N SER A 74 4.70 21.46 -5.75
CA SER A 74 5.06 20.90 -4.44
C SER A 74 6.40 20.14 -4.43
N LEU A 75 6.87 19.68 -5.60
CA LEU A 75 8.09 18.87 -5.69
C LEU A 75 9.38 19.70 -5.57
N GLY A 76 9.34 20.99 -5.93
CA GLY A 76 10.51 21.88 -5.90
C GLY A 76 11.76 21.25 -6.52
N LYS A 77 12.87 21.24 -5.76
CA LYS A 77 14.15 20.66 -6.17
C LYS A 77 14.17 19.13 -6.26
N PHE A 78 13.16 18.45 -5.72
CA PHE A 78 13.08 16.99 -5.65
C PHE A 78 12.32 16.35 -6.80
N LYS A 79 11.77 17.17 -7.71
CA LYS A 79 11.01 16.71 -8.87
C LYS A 79 11.67 15.54 -9.61
N ASN A 80 12.91 15.72 -10.04
CA ASN A 80 13.62 14.71 -10.83
C ASN A 80 13.85 13.41 -10.04
N LEU A 81 14.15 13.52 -8.73
CA LEU A 81 14.35 12.36 -7.87
C LEU A 81 13.05 11.57 -7.72
N PHE A 82 11.97 12.26 -7.43
CA PHE A 82 10.64 11.66 -7.27
C PHE A 82 10.16 11.01 -8.58
N GLU A 83 10.22 11.73 -9.71
CA GLU A 83 9.88 11.18 -11.03
C GLU A 83 10.70 9.93 -11.36
N THR A 84 12.01 9.96 -11.10
CA THR A 84 12.90 8.81 -11.36
C THR A 84 12.56 7.63 -10.47
N ALA A 85 12.29 7.86 -9.18
CA ALA A 85 11.89 6.82 -8.24
C ALA A 85 10.60 6.13 -8.70
N ILE A 86 9.58 6.91 -9.05
CA ILE A 86 8.29 6.38 -9.51
C ILE A 86 8.45 5.63 -10.83
N GLN A 87 9.14 6.22 -11.81
CA GLN A 87 9.33 5.58 -13.11
C GLN A 87 10.11 4.27 -12.99
N LYS A 88 11.13 4.21 -12.12
CA LYS A 88 11.95 3.02 -11.89
C LYS A 88 11.14 1.90 -11.24
N ALA A 89 10.35 2.22 -10.21
CA ALA A 89 9.60 1.22 -9.47
C ALA A 89 8.33 0.78 -10.22
N TRP A 90 7.54 1.73 -10.70
CA TRP A 90 6.19 1.52 -11.23
C TRP A 90 6.14 1.43 -12.76
N SER A 91 7.21 0.90 -13.39
CA SER A 91 7.24 0.58 -14.81
C SER A 91 7.87 -0.79 -15.06
N ASN A 92 7.22 -1.63 -15.88
CA ASN A 92 7.76 -2.94 -16.27
C ASN A 92 7.86 -3.11 -17.80
N GLY A 93 8.12 -2.01 -18.50
CA GLY A 93 8.21 -1.97 -19.96
C GLY A 93 6.84 -1.73 -20.61
N GLN A 94 5.96 -2.72 -20.55
CA GLN A 94 4.62 -2.68 -21.15
C GLN A 94 3.62 -1.85 -20.34
N GLN A 95 3.75 -1.86 -19.02
CA GLN A 95 2.89 -1.12 -18.10
C GLN A 95 3.73 -0.04 -17.44
N LYS A 96 3.19 1.18 -17.38
CA LYS A 96 3.88 2.35 -16.83
C LYS A 96 2.94 3.19 -16.00
N VAL A 97 3.44 3.67 -14.88
CA VAL A 97 2.79 4.74 -14.11
C VAL A 97 3.61 6.02 -14.26
N THR A 98 2.95 7.11 -14.64
CA THR A 98 3.57 8.41 -14.87
C THR A 98 2.83 9.51 -14.10
N LEU A 99 3.54 10.60 -13.81
CA LEU A 99 2.95 11.76 -13.18
C LEU A 99 2.36 12.70 -14.26
N ARG A 100 1.15 13.20 -14.01
CA ARG A 100 0.55 14.30 -14.76
C ARG A 100 0.48 15.51 -13.84
N TYR A 101 1.26 16.53 -14.15
CA TYR A 101 1.29 17.74 -13.32
C TYR A 101 0.03 18.57 -13.46
N VAL A 102 -0.53 18.95 -12.32
CA VAL A 102 -1.72 19.80 -12.19
C VAL A 102 -1.43 20.92 -11.20
N GLU A 103 -2.20 22.00 -11.28
CA GLU A 103 -2.13 23.17 -10.39
C GLU A 103 -3.22 23.16 -9.31
N ASN A 104 -4.08 22.14 -9.30
CA ASN A 104 -5.20 22.02 -8.37
C ASN A 104 -4.72 21.57 -6.99
N ASN A 105 -5.07 22.32 -5.95
CA ASN A 105 -4.63 22.04 -4.58
C ASN A 105 -5.23 20.76 -3.98
N ASP A 106 -6.31 20.22 -4.54
CA ASP A 106 -6.98 19.01 -4.02
C ASP A 106 -6.38 17.69 -4.53
N ASP A 107 -5.43 17.76 -5.47
CA ASP A 107 -4.74 16.58 -5.99
C ASP A 107 -3.54 16.19 -5.09
N PRO A 108 -3.03 14.94 -5.19
CA PRO A 108 -1.88 14.48 -4.40
C PRO A 108 -0.68 15.42 -4.52
N LYS A 109 0.03 15.64 -3.41
CA LYS A 109 1.19 16.53 -3.35
C LYS A 109 2.27 16.04 -2.38
N LEU A 110 3.49 16.47 -2.62
CA LEU A 110 4.63 16.25 -1.74
C LEU A 110 4.72 17.41 -0.76
N VAL A 111 4.77 17.13 0.54
CA VAL A 111 5.05 18.15 1.55
C VAL A 111 6.34 17.76 2.25
N ILE A 112 7.34 18.62 2.16
CA ILE A 112 8.60 18.37 2.85
C ILE A 112 8.51 19.09 4.18
N SER A 113 8.77 18.35 5.26
CA SER A 113 8.60 18.84 6.61
C SER A 113 9.74 18.33 7.48
N ASP A 114 10.07 19.07 8.54
CA ASP A 114 11.05 18.65 9.55
C ASP A 114 10.50 17.56 10.49
N ALA A 115 9.58 16.72 10.02
CA ALA A 115 8.93 15.70 10.81
C ALA A 115 9.76 14.40 10.80
N PHE A 116 9.96 13.83 11.99
CA PHE A 116 10.77 12.64 12.30
C PHE A 116 10.55 11.36 11.48
N THR A 117 9.56 11.30 10.58
CA THR A 117 9.21 10.10 9.81
C THR A 117 8.61 10.46 8.45
N SER A 118 8.95 9.69 7.43
CA SER A 118 8.22 9.71 6.17
C SER A 118 6.85 9.06 6.37
N VAL A 119 5.76 9.77 6.08
CA VAL A 119 4.40 9.30 6.37
C VAL A 119 3.41 9.74 5.31
N PHE A 120 2.64 8.78 4.79
CA PHE A 120 1.40 9.01 4.05
C PHE A 120 0.31 9.56 4.99
N LYS A 121 -0.21 10.75 4.69
CA LYS A 121 -1.36 11.31 5.41
C LYS A 121 -2.45 11.69 4.43
N LEU A 122 -3.69 11.34 4.78
CA LEU A 122 -4.88 12.00 4.26
C LEU A 122 -5.11 13.26 5.10
N ASP A 123 -5.13 14.42 4.48
CA ASP A 123 -5.47 15.66 5.18
C ASP A 123 -6.99 15.72 5.48
N LYS A 124 -7.42 16.80 6.15
CA LYS A 124 -8.84 17.01 6.51
C LYS A 124 -9.78 17.14 5.30
N VAL A 125 -9.24 17.39 4.13
CA VAL A 125 -9.95 17.54 2.85
C VAL A 125 -9.82 16.27 1.99
N GLY A 126 -9.09 15.26 2.48
CA GLY A 126 -8.84 14.00 1.78
C GLY A 126 -7.68 14.06 0.79
N GLN A 127 -6.83 15.09 0.85
CA GLN A 127 -5.63 15.20 0.01
C GLN A 127 -4.57 14.23 0.51
N THR A 128 -3.89 13.60 -0.43
CA THR A 128 -2.73 12.76 -0.13
C THR A 128 -1.49 13.62 0.02
N ILE A 129 -0.89 13.57 1.20
CA ILE A 129 0.36 14.26 1.54
C ILE A 129 1.43 13.21 1.81
N LEU A 130 2.54 13.30 1.09
CA LEU A 130 3.76 12.57 1.41
C LEU A 130 4.70 13.48 2.20
N ASN A 131 5.07 13.08 3.41
CA ASN A 131 6.05 13.79 4.23
C ASN A 131 7.43 13.15 4.09
N PHE A 132 8.48 13.96 3.97
CA PHE A 132 9.88 13.50 3.98
C PHE A 132 10.74 14.47 4.78
N GLU A 133 11.76 13.94 5.46
CA GLU A 133 12.84 14.75 6.03
C GLU A 133 13.87 15.13 4.96
N GLU A 134 14.32 16.38 4.97
CA GLU A 134 15.32 16.85 4.00
C GLU A 134 16.68 16.14 4.16
N ARG A 135 17.04 15.75 5.38
CA ARG A 135 18.29 15.04 5.70
C ARG A 135 18.37 13.66 5.04
N ASP A 136 17.25 12.92 5.00
CA ASP A 136 17.21 11.58 4.43
C ASP A 136 17.55 11.64 2.93
N ILE A 137 17.04 12.67 2.26
CA ILE A 137 17.18 12.83 0.80
C ILE A 137 18.63 13.08 0.36
N ASN A 138 19.46 13.68 1.21
CA ASN A 138 20.84 14.05 0.86
C ASN A 138 21.87 12.94 1.15
N GLY A 139 21.56 11.97 2.02
CA GLY A 139 22.50 10.94 2.48
C GLY A 139 22.41 9.60 1.74
N GLU A 140 21.19 9.13 1.43
CA GLU A 140 20.96 7.77 0.93
C GLU A 140 19.92 7.74 -0.21
N LYS A 141 20.31 8.22 -1.39
CA LYS A 141 19.41 8.36 -2.55
C LYS A 141 18.65 7.09 -2.92
N SER A 142 19.22 5.90 -2.70
CA SER A 142 18.54 4.62 -2.97
C SER A 142 17.39 4.37 -1.99
N ALA A 143 17.65 4.45 -0.68
CA ALA A 143 16.64 4.22 0.35
C ALA A 143 15.50 5.25 0.26
N VAL A 144 15.83 6.50 -0.06
CA VAL A 144 14.86 7.57 -0.29
C VAL A 144 14.01 7.29 -1.52
N SER A 145 14.61 6.82 -2.61
CA SER A 145 13.87 6.48 -3.83
C SER A 145 12.90 5.32 -3.57
N ASP A 146 13.35 4.30 -2.84
CA ASP A 146 12.52 3.15 -2.49
C ASP A 146 11.36 3.58 -1.58
N THR A 147 11.62 4.47 -0.61
CA THR A 147 10.59 5.08 0.24
C THR A 147 9.60 5.92 -0.59
N MET A 148 10.08 6.78 -1.50
CA MET A 148 9.21 7.55 -2.41
C MET A 148 8.31 6.65 -3.26
N ALA A 149 8.84 5.53 -3.73
CA ALA A 149 8.08 4.57 -4.51
C ALA A 149 7.03 3.81 -3.67
N HIS A 150 7.36 3.43 -2.43
CA HIS A 150 6.44 2.83 -1.46
C HIS A 150 5.29 3.79 -1.14
N GLU A 151 5.62 5.01 -0.74
CA GLU A 151 4.66 6.06 -0.39
C GLU A 151 3.73 6.42 -1.57
N PHE A 152 4.26 6.36 -2.79
CA PHE A 152 3.46 6.51 -4.00
C PHE A 152 2.52 5.31 -4.26
N GLY A 153 2.86 4.12 -3.78
CA GLY A 153 1.92 2.99 -3.75
C GLY A 153 0.65 3.31 -2.95
N HIS A 154 0.77 4.05 -1.84
CA HIS A 154 -0.40 4.52 -1.10
C HIS A 154 -1.22 5.58 -1.86
N ILE A 155 -0.57 6.44 -2.67
CA ILE A 155 -1.27 7.31 -3.63
C ILE A 155 -2.10 6.44 -4.58
N LEU A 156 -1.54 5.35 -5.11
CA LEU A 156 -2.29 4.41 -5.96
C LEU A 156 -3.39 3.64 -5.21
N GLY A 157 -3.41 3.70 -3.88
CA GLY A 157 -4.43 3.11 -3.01
C GLY A 157 -4.04 1.76 -2.43
N PHE A 158 -2.79 1.32 -2.59
CA PHE A 158 -2.28 0.13 -1.92
C PHE A 158 -2.17 0.37 -0.41
N PRO A 159 -2.59 -0.58 0.43
CA PRO A 159 -2.30 -0.53 1.86
C PRO A 159 -0.85 -1.00 2.12
N ASP A 160 -0.36 -0.74 3.32
CA ASP A 160 0.79 -1.45 3.86
C ASP A 160 0.51 -2.94 3.95
N CYS A 161 1.54 -3.78 3.76
CA CYS A 161 1.46 -5.23 3.95
C CYS A 161 2.32 -5.77 5.09
N TYR A 162 2.30 -5.06 6.21
CA TYR A 162 2.82 -5.52 7.49
C TYR A 162 1.76 -5.42 8.58
N VAL A 163 2.00 -6.10 9.70
CA VAL A 163 1.15 -6.03 10.89
C VAL A 163 1.97 -5.48 12.04
N GLU A 164 1.43 -4.48 12.72
CA GLU A 164 1.98 -3.91 13.95
C GLU A 164 1.05 -4.18 15.12
N PHE A 165 1.60 -4.68 16.21
CA PHE A 165 0.87 -4.85 17.47
C PHE A 165 1.81 -4.78 18.66
N TYR A 166 1.27 -4.44 19.83
CA TYR A 166 2.01 -4.47 21.08
C TYR A 166 1.83 -5.83 21.76
N ASP A 167 2.92 -6.59 21.90
CA ASP A 167 2.96 -7.82 22.67
C ASP A 167 3.17 -7.47 24.15
N SER A 168 2.13 -7.64 24.97
CA SER A 168 2.19 -7.33 26.40
C SER A 168 3.05 -8.30 27.22
N SER A 169 3.24 -9.54 26.75
CA SER A 169 4.12 -10.50 27.43
C SER A 169 5.58 -10.10 27.28
N GLU A 170 5.96 -9.72 26.07
CA GLU A 170 7.32 -9.28 25.75
C GLU A 170 7.54 -7.78 26.03
N GLN A 171 6.46 -7.06 26.38
CA GLN A 171 6.43 -5.60 26.52
C GLN A 171 7.01 -4.87 25.30
N ALA A 172 6.81 -5.42 24.11
CA ALA A 172 7.47 -5.01 22.88
C ALA A 172 6.47 -4.68 21.77
N TYR A 173 6.80 -3.70 20.93
CA TYR A 173 6.12 -3.53 19.65
C TYR A 173 6.68 -4.56 18.67
N VAL A 174 5.77 -5.35 18.09
CA VAL A 174 6.07 -6.35 17.08
C VAL A 174 5.68 -5.79 15.72
N TYR A 175 6.62 -5.82 14.79
CA TYR A 175 6.44 -5.49 13.39
C TYR A 175 6.66 -6.75 12.56
N TYR A 176 5.63 -7.21 11.87
CA TYR A 176 5.66 -8.45 11.09
C TYR A 176 5.38 -8.18 9.61
N ILE A 177 6.37 -8.46 8.75
CA ILE A 177 6.28 -8.28 7.30
C ILE A 177 5.62 -9.50 6.67
N LEU A 178 4.58 -9.30 5.85
CA LEU A 178 3.86 -10.41 5.21
C LEU A 178 4.55 -10.91 3.94
N ALA A 179 5.30 -10.07 3.23
CA ALA A 179 6.06 -10.43 2.03
C ALA A 179 7.32 -9.57 1.84
N GLU A 180 8.50 -10.09 2.14
CA GLU A 180 9.77 -9.32 2.12
C GLU A 180 10.17 -8.74 0.75
N ASN A 181 9.64 -9.30 -0.33
CA ASN A 181 9.96 -8.87 -1.70
C ASN A 181 8.94 -7.87 -2.25
N ASP A 182 7.88 -7.53 -1.50
CA ASP A 182 6.83 -6.63 -1.96
C ASP A 182 7.15 -5.19 -1.53
N ILE A 183 7.04 -4.24 -2.47
CA ILE A 183 7.36 -2.83 -2.22
C ILE A 183 6.48 -2.22 -1.12
N MET A 184 5.26 -2.72 -0.91
CA MET A 184 4.33 -2.24 0.11
C MET A 184 4.59 -2.87 1.50
N CYS A 185 5.53 -3.80 1.59
CA CYS A 185 5.83 -4.58 2.79
C CYS A 185 7.21 -4.25 3.38
N ALA A 186 8.17 -3.96 2.50
CA ALA A 186 9.58 -3.89 2.86
C ALA A 186 10.30 -2.77 2.11
N SER A 187 11.30 -2.18 2.78
CA SER A 187 12.10 -1.07 2.23
C SER A 187 12.89 -1.40 0.97
N LYS A 188 13.15 -2.69 0.71
CA LYS A 188 13.85 -3.18 -0.50
C LYS A 188 12.95 -4.02 -1.40
N GLY A 189 11.65 -4.00 -1.16
CA GLY A 189 10.67 -4.70 -1.98
C GLY A 189 10.60 -4.12 -3.39
N ILE A 190 10.00 -4.88 -4.31
CA ILE A 190 9.84 -4.50 -5.71
C ILE A 190 8.36 -4.54 -6.12
N VAL A 191 8.01 -3.73 -7.12
CA VAL A 191 6.69 -3.79 -7.74
C VAL A 191 6.60 -5.06 -8.58
N GLY A 192 5.89 -6.07 -8.08
CA GLY A 192 5.61 -7.32 -8.79
C GLY A 192 4.39 -7.27 -9.73
N PRO A 193 4.15 -8.33 -10.52
CA PRO A 193 2.99 -8.45 -11.43
C PRO A 193 1.62 -8.32 -10.75
N SER A 194 1.50 -8.71 -9.49
CA SER A 194 0.28 -8.57 -8.67
C SER A 194 -0.17 -7.12 -8.58
N HIS A 195 0.75 -6.17 -8.37
CA HIS A 195 0.45 -4.74 -8.30
C HIS A 195 -0.17 -4.22 -9.59
N PHE A 196 0.43 -4.53 -10.74
CA PHE A 196 -0.10 -4.07 -12.02
C PHE A 196 -1.45 -4.71 -12.36
N SER A 197 -1.66 -5.95 -11.94
CA SER A 197 -2.95 -6.65 -12.06
C SER A 197 -4.02 -5.98 -11.20
N GLU A 198 -3.65 -5.56 -9.99
CA GLU A 198 -4.55 -4.88 -9.06
C GLU A 198 -4.89 -3.46 -9.51
N ILE A 199 -3.90 -2.72 -10.03
CA ILE A 199 -4.12 -1.43 -10.69
C ILE A 199 -5.12 -1.59 -11.84
N LYS A 200 -4.89 -2.57 -12.73
CA LYS A 200 -5.80 -2.86 -13.85
C LYS A 200 -7.22 -3.14 -13.37
N ARG A 201 -7.38 -3.94 -12.31
CA ARG A 201 -8.66 -4.29 -11.69
C ARG A 201 -9.40 -3.05 -11.18
N VAL A 202 -8.76 -2.23 -10.36
CA VAL A 202 -9.42 -1.09 -9.68
C VAL A 202 -9.66 0.10 -10.59
N TYR A 203 -8.70 0.36 -11.49
CA TYR A 203 -8.75 1.47 -12.44
C TYR A 203 -9.43 1.06 -13.76
N ARG A 204 -10.02 -0.15 -13.81
CA ARG A 204 -10.85 -0.69 -14.90
C ARG A 204 -10.20 -0.54 -16.28
N MET A 205 -8.93 -0.89 -16.37
CA MET A 205 -8.21 -0.81 -17.63
C MET A 205 -8.58 -2.02 -18.49
N SER A 206 -9.14 -1.79 -19.68
CA SER A 206 -9.56 -2.86 -20.59
C SER A 206 -8.36 -3.58 -21.22
N GLU A 207 -8.51 -4.87 -21.47
CA GLU A 207 -7.74 -5.55 -22.52
C GLU A 207 -8.34 -5.09 -23.85
N ASN A 208 -7.51 -4.47 -24.70
CA ASN A 208 -7.88 -4.22 -26.08
C ASN A 208 -7.78 -5.52 -26.87
#